data_AF-A0A2V6Q114-F1
#
_entry.id   AF-A0A2V6Q114-F1
#
_cell.length_a   1.000
_cell.length_b   1.000
_cell.length_c   1.000
_cell.angle_alpha   90.00
_cell.angle_beta   90.00
_cell.angle_gamma   90.00
#
_symmetry.space_group_name_H-M   'P 1'
#
loop_
_entity.id
_entity.type
_entity.pdbx_description
1 polymer ?
#
loop_
_entity_poly.entity_id
_entity_poly.type
_entity_poly.pdbx_seq_one_letter_code
_entity_poly.pdbx_strand_id
1 'polypeptide(L)'
;MTVAGQSKATQFFVERILAHATARGVPFSAAERYMLAWSESDPDFRQDPALSDAFEAETNETRFEEKVVRLIREAYAADARSDPAARERWRSAYQTLREGDHYLLVMLKAALGWRLRKWFVF
;
A
#
# COMPACT_ATOMS: atom_id res chain seq x y z
N MET A 1 -9.97 -0.06 18.01
CA MET A 1 -8.86 -0.89 17.50
C MET A 1 -7.61 -0.01 17.52
N THR A 2 -6.50 -0.57 17.98
CA THR A 2 -5.31 0.20 18.39
C THR A 2 -4.46 0.62 17.19
N VAL A 3 -3.84 1.80 17.30
CA VAL A 3 -2.83 2.38 16.39
C VAL A 3 -1.85 1.34 15.83
N ALA A 4 -1.32 0.46 16.69
CA ALA A 4 -0.39 -0.61 16.33
C ALA A 4 -0.89 -1.56 15.23
N GLY A 5 -2.21 -1.64 15.00
CA GLY A 5 -2.79 -2.39 13.90
C GLY A 5 -2.60 -1.72 12.54
N GLN A 6 -2.66 -0.39 12.47
CA GLN A 6 -2.55 0.37 11.22
C GLN A 6 -1.13 0.34 10.70
N SER A 7 -0.13 0.68 11.53
CA SER A 7 1.28 0.66 11.12
C SER A 7 1.72 -0.73 10.67
N LYS A 8 1.24 -1.79 11.34
CA LYS A 8 1.47 -3.18 10.92
C LYS A 8 0.79 -3.51 9.59
N ALA A 9 -0.42 -3.00 9.33
CA ALA A 9 -1.10 -3.17 8.05
C ALA A 9 -0.38 -2.42 6.92
N THR A 10 0.11 -1.20 7.16
CA THR A 10 0.93 -0.44 6.22
C THR A 10 2.19 -1.22 5.89
N GLN A 11 2.94 -1.65 6.91
CA GLN A 11 4.17 -2.44 6.73
C GLN A 11 3.92 -3.73 5.93
N PHE A 12 2.81 -4.44 6.19
CA PHE A 12 2.42 -5.63 5.45
C PHE A 12 2.32 -5.39 3.94
N PHE A 13 1.77 -4.25 3.52
CA PHE A 13 1.65 -3.91 2.09
C PHE A 13 2.95 -3.37 1.51
N VAL A 14 3.65 -2.48 2.25
CA VAL A 14 4.93 -1.90 1.84
C VAL A 14 5.95 -3.01 1.55
N GLU A 15 6.09 -3.98 2.46
CA GLU A 15 7.03 -5.10 2.28
C GLU A 15 6.74 -5.91 1.01
N ARG A 16 5.47 -6.18 0.72
CA ARG A 16 5.06 -6.92 -0.49
C ARG A 16 5.33 -6.14 -1.76
N ILE A 17 5.00 -4.86 -1.77
CA ILE A 17 5.23 -3.98 -2.92
C ILE A 17 6.73 -3.90 -3.18
N LEU A 18 7.55 -3.65 -2.16
CA LEU A 18 9.00 -3.55 -2.29
C LEU A 18 9.66 -4.88 -2.68
N ALA A 19 9.21 -6.00 -2.13
CA ALA A 19 9.71 -7.33 -2.51
C ALA A 19 9.43 -7.61 -3.99
N HIS A 20 8.20 -7.35 -4.45
CA HIS A 20 7.84 -7.51 -5.87
C HIS A 20 8.57 -6.52 -6.78
N ALA A 21 8.72 -5.27 -6.36
CA ALA A 21 9.44 -4.25 -7.09
C ALA A 21 10.92 -4.64 -7.30
N THR A 22 11.55 -5.14 -6.24
CA THR A 22 12.94 -5.64 -6.26
C THR A 22 13.07 -6.84 -7.19
N ALA A 23 12.16 -7.81 -7.09
CA ALA A 23 12.16 -8.99 -7.96
C ALA A 23 12.02 -8.66 -9.47
N ARG A 24 11.48 -7.47 -9.80
CA ARG A 24 11.28 -7.01 -11.19
C ARG A 24 12.28 -5.95 -11.64
N GLY A 25 13.26 -5.60 -10.80
CA GLY A 25 14.24 -4.57 -11.11
C GLY A 25 13.65 -3.16 -11.21
N VAL A 26 12.56 -2.87 -10.50
CA VAL A 26 11.93 -1.55 -10.43
C VAL A 26 12.15 -0.98 -9.03
N PRO A 27 13.32 -0.38 -8.72
CA PRO A 27 13.59 0.15 -7.40
C PRO A 27 12.68 1.35 -7.08
N PHE A 28 12.44 1.55 -5.79
CA PHE A 28 11.82 2.77 -5.26
C PHE A 28 12.91 3.68 -4.70
N SER A 29 12.78 4.99 -4.95
CA SER A 29 13.59 6.02 -4.29
C SER A 29 13.29 6.10 -2.78
N ALA A 30 14.09 6.86 -2.04
CA ALA A 30 13.81 7.09 -0.61
C ALA A 30 12.49 7.83 -0.40
N ALA A 31 12.22 8.86 -1.21
CA ALA A 31 10.99 9.64 -1.15
C ALA A 31 9.76 8.80 -1.53
N GLU A 32 9.86 7.98 -2.58
CA GLU A 32 8.79 7.07 -2.97
C GLU A 32 8.49 6.00 -1.90
N ARG A 33 9.51 5.48 -1.19
CA ARG A 33 9.32 4.55 -0.06
C ARG A 33 8.64 5.24 1.12
N TYR A 34 9.01 6.49 1.38
CA TYR A 34 8.36 7.31 2.39
C TYR A 34 6.88 7.54 2.05
N MET A 35 6.58 7.89 0.80
CA MET A 35 5.19 8.08 0.34
C MET A 35 4.36 6.79 0.39
N LEU A 36 4.96 5.62 0.15
CA LEU A 36 4.27 4.33 0.32
C LEU A 36 3.80 4.09 1.76
N ALA A 37 4.52 4.61 2.74
CA ALA A 37 4.20 4.47 4.16
C ALA A 37 3.44 5.68 4.73
N TRP A 38 3.15 6.69 3.91
CA TRP A 38 2.59 7.96 4.36
C TRP A 38 1.19 7.81 4.94
N SER A 39 0.98 8.45 6.09
CA SER A 39 -0.31 8.56 6.75
C SER A 39 -0.49 9.92 7.41
N GLU A 40 -1.71 10.45 7.34
CA GLU A 40 -2.12 11.64 8.09
C GLU A 40 -2.62 11.29 9.50
N SER A 41 -3.22 10.11 9.66
CA SER A 41 -3.91 9.73 10.88
C SER A 41 -3.16 8.74 11.77
N ASP A 42 -2.06 8.15 11.30
CA ASP A 42 -1.25 7.22 12.09
C ASP A 42 -0.32 8.01 13.04
N PRO A 43 -0.54 7.97 14.37
CA PRO A 43 0.29 8.70 15.31
C PRO A 43 1.72 8.16 15.46
N ASP A 44 2.01 6.93 14.98
CA ASP A 44 3.37 6.40 14.92
C ASP A 44 4.11 6.85 13.65
N PHE A 45 3.39 7.44 12.67
CA PHE A 45 4.01 7.98 11.46
C PHE A 45 4.62 9.36 11.73
N ARG A 46 5.92 9.49 11.44
CA ARG A 46 6.63 10.77 11.53
C ARG A 46 6.67 11.43 10.17
N GLN A 47 5.99 12.55 10.04
CA GLN A 47 6.07 13.38 8.85
C GLN A 47 7.49 13.96 8.68
N ASP A 48 8.00 13.87 7.46
CA ASP A 48 9.24 14.45 7.01
C ASP A 48 8.95 15.28 5.74
N PRO A 49 8.76 16.62 5.89
CA PRO A 49 8.48 17.50 4.76
C PRO A 49 9.55 17.45 3.67
N ALA A 50 10.83 17.20 4.02
CA ALA A 50 11.90 17.15 3.04
C ALA A 50 11.75 15.95 2.09
N LEU A 51 11.22 14.82 2.57
CA LEU A 51 10.93 13.66 1.74
C LEU A 51 9.66 13.87 0.90
N SER A 52 8.66 14.60 1.41
CA SER A 52 7.51 15.02 0.62
C SER A 52 7.92 15.96 -0.53
N ASP A 53 8.72 16.99 -0.24
CA ASP A 53 9.22 17.93 -1.24
C ASP A 53 10.10 17.23 -2.30
N ALA A 54 10.96 16.30 -1.85
CA ALA A 54 11.77 15.49 -2.75
C ALA A 54 10.90 14.62 -3.67
N PHE A 55 9.82 14.04 -3.15
CA PHE A 55 8.87 13.27 -3.94
C PHE A 55 8.22 14.13 -5.02
N GLU A 56 7.73 15.33 -4.68
CA GLU A 56 7.11 16.25 -5.63
C GLU A 56 8.10 16.73 -6.71
N ALA A 57 9.36 16.94 -6.33
CA ALA A 57 10.40 17.37 -7.25
C ALA A 57 10.85 16.28 -8.22
N GLU A 58 10.94 15.03 -7.76
CA GLU A 58 11.53 13.91 -8.53
C GLU A 58 10.50 12.99 -9.18
N THR A 59 9.26 12.98 -8.66
CA THR A 59 8.24 11.98 -8.99
C THR A 59 6.93 12.61 -9.43
N ASN A 60 6.42 12.18 -10.60
CA ASN A 60 5.05 12.48 -10.97
C ASN A 60 4.09 11.54 -10.22
N GLU A 61 3.16 12.13 -9.47
CA GLU A 61 2.20 11.42 -8.63
C GLU A 61 1.45 10.32 -9.41
N THR A 62 0.85 10.67 -10.56
CA THR A 62 0.10 9.71 -11.39
C THR A 62 0.97 8.53 -11.84
N ARG A 63 2.22 8.78 -12.27
CA ARG A 63 3.14 7.69 -12.65
C ARG A 63 3.52 6.81 -11.47
N PHE A 64 3.69 7.39 -10.28
CA PHE A 64 3.93 6.64 -9.06
C PHE A 64 2.73 5.77 -8.70
N GLU A 65 1.52 6.33 -8.71
CA GLU A 65 0.30 5.60 -8.43
C GLU A 65 0.11 4.42 -9.39
N GLU A 66 0.25 4.64 -10.70
CA GLU A 66 0.15 3.58 -11.71
C GLU A 66 1.18 2.47 -11.48
N LYS A 67 2.42 2.85 -11.16
CA LYS A 67 3.51 1.92 -10.82
C LYS A 67 3.11 1.05 -9.62
N VAL A 68 2.64 1.67 -8.55
CA VAL A 68 2.25 1.00 -7.30
C VAL A 68 1.01 0.12 -7.53
N VAL A 69 -0.01 0.60 -8.25
CA VAL A 69 -1.22 -0.17 -8.59
C VAL A 69 -0.86 -1.45 -9.33
N ARG A 70 0.05 -1.38 -10.31
CA ARG A 70 0.52 -2.57 -11.04
C ARG A 70 1.20 -3.55 -10.11
N LEU A 71 2.12 -3.08 -9.25
CA LEU A 71 2.84 -3.92 -8.30
C LEU A 71 1.90 -4.58 -7.28
N ILE A 72 0.91 -3.86 -6.78
CA ILE A 72 -0.11 -4.40 -5.87
C ILE A 72 -0.88 -5.56 -6.53
N ARG A 73 -1.32 -5.39 -7.78
CA ARG A 73 -2.07 -6.44 -8.51
C ARG A 73 -1.23 -7.70 -8.69
N GLU A 74 0.02 -7.54 -9.06
CA GLU A 74 0.96 -8.64 -9.27
C GLU A 74 1.31 -9.35 -7.96
N ALA A 75 1.57 -8.58 -6.90
CA ALA A 75 1.85 -9.11 -5.57
C ALA A 75 0.67 -9.91 -5.02
N TYR A 76 -0.54 -9.36 -5.12
CA TYR A 76 -1.76 -10.06 -4.73
C TYR A 76 -1.95 -11.36 -5.51
N ALA A 77 -1.73 -11.33 -6.84
CA ALA A 77 -1.88 -12.52 -7.68
C ALA A 77 -0.84 -13.60 -7.38
N ALA A 78 0.40 -13.21 -7.06
CA ALA A 78 1.44 -14.14 -6.64
C ALA A 78 1.08 -14.79 -5.30
N ASP A 79 0.78 -13.99 -4.28
CA ASP A 79 0.39 -14.46 -2.95
C ASP A 79 -0.83 -15.38 -3.01
N ALA A 80 -1.88 -15.00 -3.75
CA ALA A 80 -3.12 -15.76 -3.85
C ALA A 80 -2.99 -17.08 -4.63
N ARG A 81 -1.92 -17.25 -5.42
CA ARG A 81 -1.59 -18.53 -6.07
C ARG A 81 -0.80 -19.44 -5.14
N SER A 82 0.09 -18.87 -4.34
CA SER A 82 0.97 -19.63 -3.44
C SER A 82 0.29 -20.04 -2.13
N ASP A 83 -0.64 -19.23 -1.62
CA ASP A 83 -1.35 -19.51 -0.38
C ASP A 83 -2.85 -19.14 -0.48
N PRO A 84 -3.77 -20.12 -0.38
CA PRO A 84 -5.20 -19.88 -0.33
C PRO A 84 -5.65 -18.88 0.77
N ALA A 85 -4.95 -18.84 1.91
CA ALA A 85 -5.24 -17.94 3.02
C ALA A 85 -4.73 -16.50 2.79
N ALA A 86 -3.92 -16.26 1.75
CA ALA A 86 -3.41 -14.91 1.47
C ALA A 86 -4.53 -13.91 1.19
N ARG A 87 -5.60 -14.33 0.50
CA ARG A 87 -6.72 -13.44 0.18
C ARG A 87 -7.36 -12.84 1.43
N GLU A 88 -7.47 -13.65 2.48
CA GLU A 88 -8.06 -13.19 3.75
C GLU A 88 -7.09 -12.28 4.52
N ARG A 89 -5.79 -12.57 4.51
CA ARG A 89 -4.79 -11.69 5.13
C ARG A 89 -4.74 -10.30 4.46
N TRP A 90 -4.73 -10.26 3.13
CA TRP A 90 -4.81 -9.01 2.37
C TRP A 90 -6.09 -8.23 2.69
N ARG A 91 -7.23 -8.94 2.81
CA ARG A 91 -8.51 -8.33 3.20
C ARG A 91 -8.44 -7.76 4.62
N SER A 92 -7.99 -8.54 5.58
CA SER A 92 -7.88 -8.13 6.99
C SER A 92 -6.97 -6.91 7.15
N ALA A 93 -5.79 -6.92 6.51
CA ALA A 93 -4.90 -5.77 6.49
C ALA A 93 -5.54 -4.52 5.88
N TYR A 94 -6.27 -4.66 4.76
CA TYR A 94 -7.01 -3.55 4.15
C TYR A 94 -8.12 -3.01 5.07
N GLN A 95 -8.83 -3.89 5.78
CA GLN A 95 -9.88 -3.48 6.72
C GLN A 95 -9.32 -2.71 7.91
N THR A 96 -8.13 -3.05 8.40
CA THR A 96 -7.44 -2.28 9.43
C THR A 96 -6.93 -0.96 8.89
N LEU A 97 -6.31 -0.96 7.70
CA LEU A 97 -5.72 0.23 7.11
C LEU A 97 -6.77 1.31 6.80
N ARG A 98 -7.98 0.90 6.36
CA ARG A 98 -9.07 1.84 6.03
C ARG A 98 -9.60 2.64 7.22
N GLU A 99 -9.25 2.26 8.45
CA GLU A 99 -9.66 2.99 9.66
C GLU A 99 -8.87 4.30 9.82
N GLY A 100 -7.77 4.46 9.10
CA GLY A 100 -6.99 5.68 9.02
C GLY A 100 -6.99 6.29 7.61
N ASP A 101 -6.28 7.41 7.50
CA ASP A 101 -5.95 8.08 6.26
C ASP A 101 -4.52 7.75 5.87
N HIS A 102 -4.40 6.90 4.85
CA HIS A 102 -3.15 6.37 4.34
C HIS A 102 -3.15 6.55 2.84
N TYR A 103 -2.11 7.16 2.29
CA TYR A 103 -2.03 7.42 0.85
C TYR A 103 -2.13 6.10 0.05
N LEU A 104 -1.53 5.03 0.58
CA LEU A 104 -1.58 3.68 0.03
C LEU A 104 -3.01 3.14 -0.21
N LEU A 105 -4.03 3.63 0.52
CA LEU A 105 -5.42 3.23 0.31
C LEU A 105 -5.94 3.64 -1.07
N VAL A 106 -5.46 4.76 -1.64
CA VAL A 106 -5.85 5.19 -2.99
C VAL A 106 -5.42 4.15 -4.02
N MET A 107 -4.16 3.71 -3.98
CA MET A 107 -3.65 2.68 -4.89
C MET A 107 -4.25 1.30 -4.61
N LEU A 108 -4.48 0.93 -3.35
CA LEU A 108 -5.14 -0.34 -3.00
C LEU A 108 -6.58 -0.40 -3.55
N LYS A 109 -7.34 0.71 -3.47
CA LYS A 109 -8.69 0.81 -4.06
C LYS A 109 -8.64 0.70 -5.59
N ALA A 110 -7.72 1.39 -6.25
CA ALA A 110 -7.56 1.30 -7.70
C ALA A 110 -7.09 -0.09 -8.17
N ALA A 111 -6.25 -0.75 -7.39
CA ALA A 111 -5.71 -2.07 -7.72
C ALA A 111 -6.73 -3.20 -7.49
N LEU A 112 -7.39 -3.19 -6.33
CA LEU A 112 -8.11 -4.34 -5.78
C LEU A 112 -9.50 -3.98 -5.23
N GLY A 113 -9.99 -2.74 -5.36
CA GLY A 113 -11.22 -2.29 -4.73
C GLY A 113 -12.44 -3.19 -4.98
N TRP A 114 -12.59 -3.71 -6.20
CA TRP A 114 -13.64 -4.67 -6.56
C TRP A 114 -13.44 -6.07 -5.94
N ARG A 115 -12.20 -6.48 -5.65
CA ARG A 115 -11.86 -7.77 -5.01
C ARG A 115 -11.90 -7.71 -3.48
N LEU A 116 -11.70 -6.53 -2.92
CA LEU A 116 -11.68 -6.27 -1.47
C LEU A 116 -13.05 -5.84 -0.94
N ARG A 117 -13.95 -5.34 -1.80
CA ARG A 117 -15.36 -5.14 -1.45
C ARG A 117 -16.02 -6.49 -1.15
N LYS A 118 -16.68 -6.60 0.01
CA LYS A 118 -17.77 -7.56 0.17
C LYS A 118 -18.90 -7.10 -0.76
N TRP A 119 -19.42 -8.03 -1.54
CA TRP A 119 -20.72 -7.89 -2.16
C TRP A 119 -21.75 -7.73 -1.02
N PHE A 120 -22.21 -6.50 -0.79
CA PHE A 120 -23.54 -6.27 -0.25
C PHE A 120 -24.42 -6.02 -1.46
N VAL A 121 -25.11 -7.08 -1.89
CA VAL A 121 -26.29 -6.98 -2.72
C VAL A 121 -27.41 -7.64 -1.92
N PHE A 122 -28.44 -6.83 -1.69
CA PHE A 122 -29.64 -6.99 -0.87
C PHE A 122 -29.48 -6.81 0.64
#